data_AF-A0A3D4Z1U3-F1
#
_entry.id   AF-A0A3D4Z1U3-F1
#
_cell.length_a   1.000
_cell.length_b   1.000
_cell.length_c   1.000
_cell.angle_alpha   90.00
_cell.angle_beta   90.00
_cell.angle_gamma   90.00
#
_symmetry.space_group_name_H-M   'P 1'
#
loop_
_entity.id
_entity.type
_entity.pdbx_description
1 polymer ?
#
loop_
_entity_poly.entity_id
_entity_poly.type
_entity_poly.pdbx_seq_one_letter_code
_entity_poly.pdbx_strand_id
1 'polypeptide(L)'
;MSSFQLDENGDLDISSNRLKLTTDIEAIRQHLLVKFRIFLGEWFLDTRVGLPYFEEIFVKNPNLAAVSELLKLEITDTPGVIELL
;
A
#
# COMPACT_ATOMS: atom_id res chain seq x y z
N MET A 1 0.92 -13.71 -8.39
CA MET A 1 0.42 -12.35 -8.70
C MET A 1 1.49 -11.64 -9.53
N SER A 2 1.12 -10.77 -10.48
CA SER A 2 2.09 -9.95 -11.22
C SER A 2 1.61 -8.50 -11.30
N SER A 3 2.54 -7.56 -11.26
CA SER A 3 2.28 -6.13 -11.41
C SER A 3 3.41 -5.46 -12.19
N PHE A 4 3.17 -4.28 -12.74
CA PHE A 4 4.25 -3.46 -13.30
C PHE A 4 5.22 -3.08 -12.18
N GLN A 5 6.52 -3.22 -12.44
CA GLN A 5 7.54 -2.88 -11.46
C GLN A 5 7.58 -1.36 -11.26
N LEU A 6 7.68 -0.95 -10.00
CA LEU A 6 7.94 0.43 -9.63
C LEU A 6 9.43 0.63 -9.31
N ASP A 7 9.93 1.83 -9.57
CA ASP A 7 11.25 2.28 -9.16
C ASP A 7 11.26 2.70 -7.68
N GLU A 8 12.39 3.23 -7.21
CA GLU A 8 12.56 3.64 -5.81
C GLU A 8 11.64 4.81 -5.41
N ASN A 9 11.24 5.65 -6.38
CA ASN A 9 10.35 6.78 -6.18
C ASN A 9 8.87 6.35 -6.17
N GLY A 10 8.57 5.14 -6.65
CA GLY A 10 7.21 4.64 -6.81
C GLY A 10 6.61 4.91 -8.19
N ASP A 11 7.43 5.32 -9.16
CA ASP A 11 7.04 5.48 -10.56
C ASP A 11 7.25 4.16 -11.33
N LEU A 12 6.64 4.02 -12.50
CA LEU A 12 6.83 2.82 -13.34
C LEU A 12 8.30 2.70 -13.78
N ASP A 13 8.93 1.54 -13.51
CA ASP A 13 10.28 1.25 -14.00
C ASP A 13 10.23 1.01 -15.53
N ILE A 14 10.66 2.04 -16.26
CA ILE A 14 10.86 2.02 -17.71
C ILE A 14 12.36 1.99 -17.99
N SER A 15 12.96 0.81 -17.86
CA SER A 15 14.36 0.59 -18.21
C SER A 15 14.49 -0.08 -19.58
N SER A 16 15.52 0.31 -20.33
CA SER A 16 15.79 -0.21 -21.67
C SER A 16 14.58 -0.09 -22.64
N ASN A 17 13.84 1.02 -22.54
CA ASN A 17 12.65 1.30 -23.36
C ASN A 17 11.51 0.27 -23.20
N ARG A 18 11.45 -0.45 -22.08
CA ARG A 18 10.42 -1.46 -21.81
C ARG A 18 9.91 -1.36 -20.38
N LEU A 19 8.62 -1.64 -20.20
CA LEU A 19 8.04 -1.84 -18.88
C LEU A 19 8.50 -3.19 -18.33
N LYS A 20 8.94 -3.19 -17.08
CA LYS A 20 9.22 -4.42 -16.34
C LYS A 20 8.01 -4.88 -15.54
N LEU A 21 7.96 -6.18 -15.32
CA LEU A 21 6.97 -6.82 -14.45
C LEU A 21 7.70 -7.36 -13.22
N THR A 22 7.09 -7.14 -12.06
CA THR A 22 7.43 -7.85 -10.82
C THR A 22 6.41 -8.95 -10.57
N THR A 23 6.83 -10.04 -9.94
CA THR A 23 5.99 -11.23 -9.71
C THR A 23 6.05 -11.70 -8.26
N ASP A 24 5.07 -12.51 -7.91
CA ASP A 24 5.00 -13.27 -6.66
C ASP A 24 5.15 -12.37 -5.42
N ILE A 25 6.16 -12.65 -4.59
CA ILE A 25 6.39 -11.98 -3.31
C ILE A 25 6.72 -10.49 -3.51
N GLU A 26 7.50 -10.15 -4.53
CA GLU A 26 7.86 -8.76 -4.80
C GLU A 26 6.66 -7.95 -5.30
N ALA A 27 5.75 -8.55 -6.07
CA ALA A 27 4.50 -7.91 -6.46
C ALA A 27 3.60 -7.64 -5.23
N ILE A 28 3.50 -8.60 -4.30
CA ILE A 28 2.72 -8.43 -3.05
C ILE A 28 3.34 -7.32 -2.19
N ARG A 29 4.67 -7.36 -2.01
CA ARG A 29 5.40 -6.33 -1.27
C ARG A 29 5.19 -4.94 -1.88
N GLN A 30 5.30 -4.82 -3.19
CA GLN A 30 5.07 -3.56 -3.89
C GLN A 30 3.64 -3.05 -3.68
N HIS A 31 2.64 -3.94 -3.75
CA HIS A 31 1.25 -3.57 -3.55
C HIS A 31 0.98 -3.06 -2.12
N LEU A 32 1.54 -3.74 -1.11
CA LEU A 32 1.51 -3.26 0.27
C LEU A 32 2.14 -1.87 0.37
N LEU A 33 3.33 -1.67 -0.18
CA LEU A 33 3.99 -0.36 -0.13
C LEU A 33 3.14 0.75 -0.76
N VAL A 34 2.45 0.48 -1.86
CA VAL A 34 1.52 1.44 -2.48
C VAL A 34 0.35 1.73 -1.54
N LYS A 35 -0.33 0.71 -1.00
CA LYS A 35 -1.44 0.88 -0.05
C LYS A 35 -1.05 1.72 1.18
N PHE A 36 0.14 1.49 1.72
CA PHE A 36 0.68 2.24 2.86
C PHE A 36 1.16 3.66 2.53
N ARG A 37 1.33 4.00 1.25
CA ARG A 37 1.75 5.35 0.84
C ARG A 37 0.58 6.26 0.50
N ILE A 38 -0.56 5.69 0.13
CA ILE A 38 -1.74 6.46 -0.28
C ILE A 38 -2.47 6.99 0.95
N PHE A 39 -2.67 8.30 0.99
CA PHE A 39 -3.46 8.97 2.00
C PHE A 39 -4.96 8.84 1.67
N LEU A 40 -5.79 8.70 2.71
CA LEU A 40 -7.24 8.68 2.53
C LEU A 40 -7.71 9.92 1.76
N GLY A 41 -8.40 9.70 0.64
CA GLY A 41 -8.92 10.79 -0.19
C GLY A 41 -7.93 11.36 -1.22
N GLU A 42 -6.69 10.87 -1.27
CA GLU A 42 -5.68 11.32 -2.24
C GLU A 42 -6.03 10.94 -3.67
N TRP A 43 -6.60 9.75 -3.87
CA TRP A 43 -6.90 9.25 -5.21
C TRP A 43 -8.15 9.89 -5.80
N PHE A 44 -7.99 10.62 -6.89
CA PHE A 44 -9.05 11.44 -7.47
C PHE A 44 -10.26 10.66 -8.03
N LEU A 45 -10.09 9.39 -8.42
CA LEU A 45 -11.21 8.58 -8.93
C LEU A 45 -12.05 7.96 -7.82
N ASP A 46 -11.47 7.75 -6.63
CA ASP A 46 -12.18 7.21 -5.48
C ASP A 46 -11.54 7.73 -4.18
N THR A 47 -12.19 8.73 -3.59
CA THR A 47 -11.69 9.39 -2.37
C THR A 47 -11.90 8.56 -1.11
N ARG A 48 -12.45 7.34 -1.21
CA ARG A 48 -12.58 6.40 -0.09
C ARG A 48 -11.34 5.53 0.08
N VAL A 49 -10.41 5.58 -0.87
CA VAL A 49 -9.17 4.80 -0.87
C VAL A 49 -8.09 5.53 -0.08
N GLY A 50 -7.26 4.76 0.63
CA GLY A 50 -6.09 5.22 1.37
C GLY A 50 -6.23 5.04 2.88
N LEU A 51 -5.11 5.21 3.58
CA LEU A 51 -5.09 5.12 5.04
C LEU A 51 -5.41 6.48 5.68
N PRO A 52 -6.19 6.52 6.78
CA PRO A 52 -6.59 7.75 7.49
C PRO A 52 -5.42 8.34 8.30
N TYR A 53 -4.35 8.74 7.60
CA TYR A 53 -3.13 9.20 8.23
C TYR A 53 -3.33 10.49 9.02
N PHE A 54 -4.12 11.44 8.52
CA PHE A 54 -4.33 12.72 9.21
C PHE A 54 -5.50 12.67 10.21
N GLU A 55 -6.42 11.75 10.00
CA GLU A 55 -7.64 11.61 10.79
C GLU A 55 -7.41 10.76 12.04
N GLU A 56 -6.60 9.70 11.95
CA GLU A 56 -6.49 8.69 13.03
C GLU A 56 -5.05 8.35 13.42
N ILE A 57 -4.09 8.37 12.48
CA ILE A 57 -2.73 7.84 12.73
C ILE A 57 -1.77 8.91 13.25
N PHE A 58 -1.69 10.06 12.57
CA PHE A 58 -0.78 11.17 12.89
C PHE A 58 -1.44 12.27 13.73
N VAL A 59 -2.41 11.88 14.56
CA VAL A 59 -3.06 12.77 15.52
C VAL A 59 -2.30 12.80 16.86
N LYS A 60 -2.61 13.77 17.71
CA LYS A 60 -2.06 13.82 19.07
C LYS A 60 -2.66 12.68 19.92
N ASN A 61 -1.80 11.83 20.47
CA ASN A 61 -2.18 10.67 21.30
C ASN A 61 -3.16 9.71 20.60
N PRO A 62 -2.73 9.07 19.50
CA PRO A 62 -3.57 8.15 18.76
C PRO A 62 -3.88 6.90 19.58
N ASN A 63 -5.04 6.28 19.34
CA ASN A 63 -5.32 4.97 19.91
C ASN A 63 -4.48 3.90 19.20
N LEU A 64 -3.32 3.55 19.76
CA LEU A 64 -2.38 2.62 19.15
C LEU A 64 -2.97 1.22 18.90
N ALA A 65 -3.93 0.77 19.72
CA ALA A 65 -4.60 -0.51 19.50
C ALA A 65 -5.46 -0.47 18.23
N ALA A 66 -6.25 0.60 18.06
CA ALA A 66 -7.07 0.80 16.87
C ALA A 66 -6.21 0.99 15.61
N VAL A 67 -5.14 1.79 15.69
CA VAL A 67 -4.19 1.96 14.58
C VAL A 67 -3.54 0.64 14.20
N SER A 68 -3.12 -0.16 15.18
CA SER A 68 -2.51 -1.48 14.91
C SER A 68 -3.50 -2.42 14.21
N GLU A 69 -4.75 -2.46 14.66
CA GLU A 69 -5.80 -3.27 14.04
C GLU A 69 -6.10 -2.82 12.61
N LEU A 70 -6.19 -1.51 12.38
CA LEU A 70 -6.41 -0.92 11.06
C LEU A 70 -5.29 -1.29 10.08
N LEU A 71 -4.02 -1.15 10.48
CA LEU A 71 -2.89 -1.51 9.62
C LEU A 71 -2.82 -3.01 9.34
N LYS A 72 -3.19 -3.86 10.32
CA LYS A 72 -3.27 -5.32 10.11
C LYS A 72 -4.37 -5.67 9.13
N LEU A 73 -5.53 -5.04 9.22
CA LEU A 73 -6.64 -5.24 8.29
C LEU A 73 -6.22 -4.90 6.86
N GLU A 74 -5.53 -3.78 6.66
CA GLU A 74 -5.01 -3.38 5.34
C GLU A 74 -4.03 -4.42 4.76
N ILE A 75 -3.17 -4.99 5.62
CA ILE A 75 -2.23 -6.04 5.23
C ILE A 75 -2.99 -7.32 4.84
N THR A 76 -3.93 -7.79 5.66
CA THR A 76 -4.70 -9.01 5.41
C THR A 76 -5.64 -8.89 4.21
N ASP A 77 -6.17 -7.71 3.93
CA ASP A 77 -6.97 -7.43 2.74
C ASP A 77 -6.15 -7.49 1.44
N THR A 78 -4.83 -7.36 1.53
CA THR A 78 -3.97 -7.36 0.34
C THR A 78 -3.93 -8.74 -0.31
N PRO A 79 -4.31 -8.87 -1.61
CA PRO A 79 -4.30 -10.16 -2.31
C PRO A 79 -2.93 -10.84 -2.26
N GLY A 80 -2.92 -12.10 -1.84
CA GLY A 80 -1.71 -12.90 -1.69
C GLY A 80 -1.15 -12.95 -0.26
N VAL A 81 -1.66 -12.14 0.66
CA VAL A 81 -1.41 -12.30 2.09
C VAL A 81 -2.40 -13.33 2.65
N ILE A 82 -1.88 -14.36 3.33
CA ILE A 82 -2.70 -15.45 3.88
C ILE A 82 -2.97 -15.23 5.37
N GLU A 83 -1.92 -14.91 6.14
CA GLU A 83 -2.00 -14.72 7.58
C GLU A 83 -0.92 -13.74 8.09
N LEU A 84 -1.18 -13.16 9.25
CA LEU A 84 -0.25 -12.37 10.05
C LEU A 84 0.11 -13.18 11.30
N LEU A 85 1.41 -13.37 11.54
CA LEU A 85 1.94 -14.09 12.71
C LEU A 85 2.01 -13.20 13.95
#